data_AF-A0A497GTI4-F1
#
_entry.id   AF-A0A497GTI4-F1
#
_cell.length_a   1.000
_cell.length_b   1.000
_cell.length_c   1.000
_cell.angle_alpha   90.00
_cell.angle_beta   90.00
_cell.angle_gamma   90.00
#
_symmetry.space_group_name_H-M   'P 1'
#
loop_
_entity.id
_entity.type
_entity.pdbx_description
1 polymer ?
#
loop_
_entity_poly.entity_id
_entity_poly.type
_entity_poly.pdbx_seq_one_letter_code
_entity_poly.pdbx_strand_id
1 'polypeptide(L)'
;MAYVLARRELRTSKILEELGLSLETKRLRDIVGHFTFYLNMGRFKVLRLRYGYIEAIVKGLHGEWRTKVNLLNQSFDCTCPHHKYRRALCKHILLLLELYLFLRNEPKDVELVRKFLQEHIEVIF
;
A
#
# COMPACT_ATOMS: atom_id res chain seq x y z
N MET A 1 5.09 -21.25 -8.53
CA MET A 1 3.95 -21.27 -7.58
C MET A 1 3.27 -19.90 -7.48
N ALA A 2 2.72 -19.35 -8.57
CA ALA A 2 2.12 -18.00 -8.59
C ALA A 2 0.58 -18.00 -8.36
N TYR A 3 -0.07 -19.16 -8.47
CA TYR A 3 -1.54 -19.28 -8.46
C TYR A 3 -2.21 -19.08 -7.09
N VAL A 4 -1.49 -19.27 -5.98
CA VAL A 4 -2.07 -19.23 -4.63
C VAL A 4 -2.29 -17.79 -4.15
N LEU A 5 -1.43 -16.84 -4.56
CA LEU A 5 -1.52 -15.43 -4.16
C LEU A 5 -2.63 -14.67 -4.88
N ALA A 6 -3.03 -15.11 -6.07
CA ALA A 6 -4.11 -14.51 -6.85
C ALA A 6 -5.51 -14.69 -6.22
N ARG A 7 -5.68 -15.58 -5.23
CA ARG A 7 -6.95 -15.82 -4.55
C ARG A 7 -7.14 -15.04 -3.25
N ARG A 8 -6.10 -14.37 -2.74
CA ARG A 8 -6.23 -13.59 -1.50
C ARG A 8 -6.81 -12.24 -1.83
N GLU A 9 -7.97 -11.95 -1.24
CA GLU A 9 -8.68 -10.71 -1.45
C GLU A 9 -7.89 -9.52 -0.88
N LEU A 10 -7.65 -8.50 -1.70
CA LEU A 10 -6.88 -7.32 -1.29
C LEU A 10 -7.74 -6.42 -0.40
N ARG A 11 -7.20 -6.05 0.76
CA ARG A 11 -7.96 -5.37 1.83
C ARG A 11 -7.91 -3.86 1.73
N THR A 12 -6.79 -3.29 1.30
CA THR A 12 -6.61 -1.85 1.14
C THR A 12 -7.54 -1.30 0.05
N SER A 13 -7.69 -2.02 -1.06
CA SER A 13 -8.61 -1.63 -2.14
C SER A 13 -10.08 -1.63 -1.68
N LYS A 14 -10.49 -2.63 -0.90
CA LYS A 14 -11.84 -2.69 -0.33
C LYS A 14 -12.12 -1.53 0.62
N ILE A 15 -11.16 -1.24 1.51
CA ILE A 15 -11.28 -0.11 2.43
C ILE A 15 -11.45 1.20 1.65
N LEU A 16 -10.68 1.41 0.57
CA LEU A 16 -10.82 2.59 -0.27
C LEU A 16 -12.19 2.70 -0.94
N GLU A 17 -12.73 1.60 -1.47
CA GLU A 17 -14.09 1.56 -2.02
C GLU A 17 -15.16 1.89 -0.97
N GLU A 18 -15.06 1.30 0.22
CA GLU A 18 -15.97 1.56 1.35
C GLU A 18 -15.93 3.02 1.83
N LEU A 19 -14.80 3.71 1.67
CA LEU A 19 -14.64 5.12 2.02
C LEU A 19 -15.24 6.08 0.97
N GLY A 20 -16.00 5.58 0.00
CA GLY A 20 -16.70 6.42 -0.98
C GLY A 20 -15.78 7.02 -2.04
N LEU A 21 -14.51 6.62 -2.07
CA LEU A 21 -13.61 6.92 -3.17
C LEU A 21 -14.01 6.06 -4.36
N SER A 22 -14.92 6.59 -5.18
CA SER A 22 -15.18 6.12 -6.55
C SER A 22 -13.92 6.34 -7.38
N LEU A 23 -12.97 5.43 -7.22
CA LEU A 23 -11.79 5.32 -8.05
C LEU A 23 -12.27 4.72 -9.36
N GLU A 24 -12.47 5.55 -10.40
CA GLU A 24 -12.80 5.10 -11.76
C GLU A 24 -12.11 3.76 -12.04
N THR A 25 -12.93 2.74 -12.30
CA THR A 25 -12.69 1.32 -11.99
C THR A 25 -11.38 0.72 -12.55
N LYS A 26 -10.66 1.46 -13.40
CA LYS A 26 -9.36 1.10 -13.96
C LYS A 26 -8.19 1.32 -12.98
N ARG A 27 -8.22 2.38 -12.17
CA ARG A 27 -7.05 2.79 -11.36
C ARG A 27 -6.82 1.91 -10.13
N LEU A 28 -7.90 1.49 -9.45
CA LEU A 28 -7.83 0.46 -8.41
C LEU A 28 -7.41 -0.89 -8.99
N ARG A 29 -7.96 -1.28 -10.15
CA ARG A 29 -7.53 -2.49 -10.87
C ARG A 29 -6.04 -2.48 -11.19
N ASP A 30 -5.49 -1.32 -11.57
CA ASP A 30 -4.06 -1.18 -11.81
C ASP A 30 -3.25 -1.32 -10.51
N ILE A 31 -3.69 -0.74 -9.38
CA ILE A 31 -3.01 -0.91 -8.08
C ILE A 31 -3.07 -2.38 -7.62
N VAL A 32 -4.23 -3.02 -7.76
CA VAL A 32 -4.49 -4.44 -7.43
C VAL A 32 -3.64 -5.38 -8.31
N GLY A 33 -3.60 -5.11 -9.62
CA GLY A 33 -2.77 -5.84 -10.58
C GLY A 33 -1.28 -5.62 -10.31
N HIS A 34 -0.88 -4.39 -10.03
CA HIS A 34 0.50 -4.06 -9.66
C HIS A 34 0.90 -4.73 -8.34
N PHE A 35 0.04 -4.80 -7.33
CA PHE A 35 0.39 -5.44 -6.08
C PHE A 35 0.68 -6.93 -6.26
N THR A 36 -0.24 -7.65 -6.92
CA THR A 36 -0.07 -9.08 -7.20
C THR A 36 1.18 -9.33 -8.05
N PHE A 37 1.43 -8.49 -9.05
CA PHE A 37 2.63 -8.56 -9.88
C PHE A 37 3.91 -8.30 -9.07
N TYR A 38 3.94 -7.27 -8.24
CA TYR A 38 5.11 -6.89 -7.46
C TYR A 38 5.42 -7.94 -6.40
N LEU A 39 4.40 -8.51 -5.76
CA LEU A 39 4.56 -9.59 -4.80
C LEU A 39 5.12 -10.85 -5.46
N ASN A 40 4.52 -11.30 -6.57
CA ASN A 40 4.96 -12.49 -7.31
C ASN A 40 6.37 -12.38 -7.88
N MET A 41 6.80 -11.16 -8.26
CA MET A 41 8.12 -10.89 -8.80
C MET A 41 9.18 -10.63 -7.72
N GLY A 42 8.86 -10.78 -6.43
CA GLY A 42 9.81 -10.52 -5.33
C GLY A 42 10.28 -9.07 -5.27
N ARG A 43 9.43 -8.12 -5.67
CA ARG A 43 9.77 -6.68 -5.77
C ARG A 43 9.65 -5.93 -4.45
N PHE A 44 9.31 -6.62 -3.37
CA PHE A 44 9.31 -6.06 -2.02
C PHE A 44 10.47 -6.65 -1.23
N LYS A 45 11.30 -5.78 -0.66
CA LYS A 45 12.27 -6.16 0.38
C LYS A 45 11.89 -5.47 1.67
N VAL A 46 11.22 -6.21 2.56
CA VAL A 46 10.84 -5.71 3.89
C VAL A 46 12.11 -5.49 4.72
N LEU A 47 12.29 -4.28 5.24
CA LEU A 47 13.40 -3.91 6.11
C LEU A 47 12.99 -4.00 7.58
N ARG A 48 11.75 -3.58 7.89
CA ARG A 48 11.21 -3.61 9.26
C ARG A 48 9.70 -3.74 9.24
N LEU A 49 9.18 -4.62 10.09
CA LEU A 49 7.76 -4.83 10.31
C LEU A 49 7.48 -4.90 11.81
N ARG A 50 6.60 -4.04 12.31
CA ARG A 50 6.12 -4.03 13.71
C ARG A 50 4.66 -3.62 13.72
N TYR A 51 3.99 -3.75 14.86
CA TYR A 51 2.62 -3.27 14.99
C TYR A 51 2.54 -1.77 14.64
N GLY A 52 1.65 -1.45 13.71
CA GLY A 52 1.44 -0.10 13.17
C GLY A 52 2.60 0.46 12.36
N TYR A 53 3.61 -0.33 11.98
CA TYR A 53 4.77 0.16 11.26
C TYR A 53 5.29 -0.82 10.21
N ILE A 54 5.54 -0.32 9.01
CA ILE A 54 6.21 -1.07 7.96
C ILE A 54 7.20 -0.20 7.21
N GLU A 55 8.33 -0.80 6.88
CA GLU A 55 9.36 -0.22 6.04
C GLU A 55 9.85 -1.26 5.05
N ALA A 56 9.87 -0.91 3.77
CA ALA A 56 10.34 -1.79 2.71
C ALA A 56 10.98 -1.00 1.57
N ILE A 57 11.81 -1.70 0.79
CA ILE A 57 12.21 -1.27 -0.54
C ILE A 57 11.19 -1.83 -1.54
N VAL A 58 10.60 -0.96 -2.34
CA VAL A 58 9.70 -1.30 -3.45
C VAL A 58 10.48 -1.15 -4.76
N LYS A 59 10.72 -2.25 -5.46
CA LYS A 59 11.44 -2.28 -6.73
C LYS A 59 10.47 -2.07 -7.89
N GLY A 60 10.56 -0.94 -8.59
CA GLY A 60 9.84 -0.70 -9.83
C GLY A 60 10.67 -1.00 -11.06
N LEU A 61 10.11 -0.68 -12.23
CA LEU A 61 10.79 -0.79 -13.52
C LEU A 61 11.97 0.18 -13.66
N HIS A 62 11.89 1.33 -12.99
CA HIS A 62 12.84 2.44 -13.16
C HIS A 62 13.72 2.69 -11.93
N GLY A 63 13.73 1.77 -10.96
CA GLY A 63 14.55 1.89 -9.76
C GLY A 63 13.92 1.28 -8.52
N GLU A 64 14.58 1.52 -7.39
CA GLU A 64 14.17 1.02 -6.08
C GLU A 64 13.86 2.19 -5.16
N TRP A 65 12.73 2.13 -4.46
CA TRP A 65 12.29 3.20 -3.57
C TRP A 65 12.10 2.69 -2.16
N ARG A 66 12.76 3.36 -1.22
CA ARG A 66 12.55 3.14 0.20
C ARG A 66 11.22 3.79 0.57
N THR A 67 10.36 3.00 1.19
CA THR A 67 8.99 3.38 1.53
C THR A 67 8.74 2.96 2.97
N LYS A 68 8.23 3.87 3.79
CA LYS A 68 7.86 3.60 5.18
C LYS A 68 6.49 4.20 5.50
N VAL A 69 5.73 3.48 6.31
CA VAL A 69 4.44 3.92 6.84
C VAL A 69 4.41 3.63 8.33
N ASN A 70 3.99 4.62 9.10
CA ASN A 70 3.67 4.51 10.50
C ASN A 70 2.20 4.89 10.71
N LEU A 71 1.39 3.86 10.94
CA LEU A 71 -0.05 3.95 11.14
C LEU A 71 -0.41 4.53 12.53
N LEU A 72 0.52 4.50 13.48
CA LEU A 72 0.26 5.00 14.85
C LEU A 72 0.32 6.52 14.93
N ASN A 73 1.25 7.14 14.19
CA ASN A 73 1.43 8.59 14.16
C ASN A 73 1.03 9.20 12.81
N GLN A 74 0.32 8.45 11.97
CA GLN A 74 -0.21 8.91 10.69
C GLN A 74 0.85 9.46 9.74
N SER A 75 2.09 8.93 9.78
CA SER A 75 3.18 9.42 8.96
C SER A 75 3.63 8.42 7.90
N PHE A 76 4.06 8.94 6.77
CA PHE A 76 4.52 8.14 5.65
C PHE A 76 5.61 8.86 4.87
N ASP A 77 6.44 8.10 4.18
CA ASP A 77 7.52 8.65 3.35
C ASP A 77 7.88 7.66 2.24
N CYS A 78 8.11 8.19 1.05
CA CYS A 78 8.55 7.42 -0.11
C CYS A 78 9.63 8.20 -0.88
N THR A 79 10.75 7.53 -1.16
CA THR A 79 11.85 8.15 -1.91
C THR A 79 11.60 8.23 -3.42
N CYS A 80 10.39 7.98 -3.90
CA CYS A 80 10.09 8.06 -5.32
C CYS A 80 10.06 9.52 -5.80
N PRO A 81 10.54 9.81 -7.02
CA PRO A 81 10.60 11.18 -7.53
C PRO A 81 9.19 11.81 -7.63
N HIS A 82 8.15 11.00 -7.81
CA HIS A 82 6.76 11.46 -7.85
C HIS A 82 6.24 12.03 -6.51
N HIS A 83 6.83 11.65 -5.37
CA HIS A 83 6.46 12.19 -4.05
C HIS A 83 6.78 13.68 -3.91
N LYS A 84 7.81 14.19 -4.62
CA LYS A 84 8.15 15.63 -4.58
C LYS A 84 7.10 16.51 -5.26
N TYR A 85 6.32 15.96 -6.19
CA TYR A 85 5.39 16.74 -7.02
C TYR A 85 3.94 16.65 -6.56
N ARG A 86 3.61 15.69 -5.70
CA ARG A 86 2.27 15.49 -5.16
C ARG A 86 2.42 15.21 -3.68
N ARG A 87 1.83 16.05 -2.83
CA ARG A 87 1.70 15.79 -1.37
C ARG A 87 0.75 14.61 -1.10
N ALA A 88 0.74 13.62 -1.98
CA ALA A 88 -0.27 12.60 -2.08
C ALA A 88 0.26 11.19 -1.77
N LEU A 89 -0.62 10.29 -1.36
CA LEU A 89 -0.30 8.87 -1.19
C LEU A 89 0.09 8.27 -2.54
N CYS A 90 1.40 8.17 -2.79
CA CYS A 90 1.89 7.59 -4.02
C CYS A 90 1.58 6.09 -4.08
N LYS A 91 1.61 5.50 -5.29
CA LYS A 91 1.33 4.06 -5.47
C LYS A 91 2.15 3.15 -4.56
N HIS A 92 3.39 3.51 -4.21
CA HIS A 92 4.24 2.68 -3.36
C HIS A 92 3.74 2.64 -1.91
N ILE A 93 3.12 3.71 -1.44
CA ILE A 93 2.53 3.75 -0.10
C ILE A 93 1.31 2.84 -0.06
N LEU A 94 0.43 2.91 -1.06
CA LEU A 94 -0.73 2.01 -1.17
C LEU A 94 -0.29 0.53 -1.27
N LEU A 95 0.74 0.25 -2.07
CA LEU A 95 1.35 -1.08 -2.14
C LEU A 95 1.92 -1.54 -0.79
N LEU A 96 2.48 -0.62 0.00
CA LEU A 96 3.06 -0.93 1.29
C LEU A 96 2.00 -1.16 2.37
N LEU A 97 0.87 -0.44 2.32
CA LEU A 97 -0.30 -0.70 3.17
C LEU A 97 -0.89 -2.10 2.89
N GLU A 98 -1.01 -2.47 1.62
CA GLU A 98 -1.48 -3.81 1.26
C GLU A 98 -0.47 -4.88 1.71
N LEU A 99 0.83 -4.63 1.56
CA LEU A 99 1.86 -5.53 2.06
C LEU A 99 1.78 -5.70 3.58
N TYR A 100 1.51 -4.61 4.32
CA TYR A 100 1.32 -4.67 5.77
C TYR A 100 0.14 -5.57 6.15
N LEU A 101 -1.03 -5.37 5.54
CA LEU A 101 -2.21 -6.19 5.79
C LEU A 101 -2.01 -7.64 5.35
N PHE A 102 -1.32 -7.86 4.25
CA PHE A 102 -0.96 -9.19 3.75
C PHE A 102 -0.10 -9.96 4.76
N LEU A 103 0.88 -9.30 5.38
CA LEU A 103 1.81 -9.91 6.34
C LEU A 103 1.23 -10.08 7.75
N ARG A 104 0.40 -9.13 8.21
CA ARG A 104 -0.14 -9.14 9.58
C ARG A 104 -1.49 -9.84 9.69
N ASN A 105 -2.43 -9.52 8.81
CA ASN A 105 -3.75 -10.13 8.71
C ASN A 105 -4.60 -10.19 10.01
N GLU A 106 -4.42 -9.26 10.95
CA GLU A 106 -5.24 -9.16 12.17
C GLU A 106 -6.33 -8.07 12.03
N PRO A 107 -7.52 -8.20 12.67
CA PRO A 107 -8.59 -7.20 12.58
C PRO A 107 -8.16 -5.79 13.03
N LYS A 108 -7.37 -5.70 14.10
CA LYS A 108 -6.81 -4.42 14.60
C LYS A 108 -5.91 -3.72 13.59
N ASP A 109 -5.23 -4.47 12.73
CA ASP A 109 -4.34 -3.93 11.70
C ASP A 109 -5.14 -3.39 10.50
N VAL A 110 -6.25 -4.04 10.17
CA VAL A 110 -7.21 -3.54 9.18
C VAL A 110 -7.76 -2.19 9.62
N GLU A 111 -8.14 -2.07 10.89
CA GLU A 111 -8.68 -0.82 11.45
C GLU A 111 -7.64 0.31 11.47
N LEU A 112 -6.37 0.00 11.77
CA LEU A 112 -5.29 0.98 11.67
C LEU A 112 -5.12 1.52 10.24
N VAL A 113 -5.15 0.64 9.24
CA VAL A 113 -5.06 1.06 7.84
C VAL A 113 -6.29 1.85 7.41
N ARG A 114 -7.49 1.47 7.88
CA ARG A 114 -8.72 2.25 7.63
C ARG A 114 -8.60 3.68 8.16
N LYS A 115 -8.21 3.84 9.43
CA LYS A 115 -8.00 5.17 10.03
C LYS A 115 -6.95 5.97 9.27
N PHE A 116 -5.86 5.32 8.87
CA PHE A 116 -4.81 5.97 8.09
C PHE A 116 -5.30 6.49 6.74
N LEU A 117 -6.08 5.69 6.02
CA LEU A 117 -6.65 6.10 4.74
C LEU A 117 -7.72 7.18 4.88
N GLN A 118 -8.50 7.17 5.98
CA GLN A 118 -9.46 8.23 6.30
C GLN A 118 -8.77 9.57 6.54
N GLU A 119 -7.72 9.59 7.36
CA GLU A 119 -6.97 10.81 7.68
C GLU A 119 -6.32 11.43 6.43
N HIS A 120 -5.93 10.59 5.48
CA HIS A 120 -5.23 11.02 4.27
C HIS A 120 -6.13 11.07 3.03
N ILE A 121 -7.46 10.98 3.19
CA ILE A 121 -8.38 10.80 2.07
C ILE A 121 -8.27 11.93 1.03
N GLU A 122 -8.09 13.17 1.51
CA GLU A 122 -7.94 14.38 0.68
C GLU A 122 -6.63 14.42 -0.10
N VAL A 123 -5.61 13.72 0.38
CA VAL A 123 -4.29 13.63 -0.26
C VAL A 123 -4.10 12.32 -0.99
N ILE A 124 -5.15 11.56 -1.30
CA ILE A 124 -5.04 10.38 -2.16
C ILE A 124 -4.94 10.78 -3.66
N PHE A 125 -5.11 12.08 -4.00
CA PHE A 125 -5.15 12.60 -5.37
C PHE A 125 -4.14 13.72 -5.68
#